data_AF-Q1EQR3-F1
#
_entry.id   AF-Q1EQR3-F1
#
_cell.length_a   1.000
_cell.length_b   1.000
_cell.length_c   1.000
_cell.angle_alpha   90.00
_cell.angle_beta   90.00
_cell.angle_gamma   90.00
#
_symmetry.space_group_name_H-M   'P 1'
#
loop_
_entity.id
_entity.type
_entity.pdbx_description
1 polymer ?
#
loop_
_entity_poly.entity_id
_entity_poly.type
_entity_poly.pdbx_seq_one_letter_code
_entity_poly.pdbx_strand_id
1 'polypeptide(L)'
;MTHPLMYVAAKRHTTVREQALRSWAPRSITAASQYARRVLGDDAATLTWEALGVLRLDEHLQAFSSLDTASGQHLVLHYSGDGQGDERLVLRRTCDSCTSQQADEVTSLEQLGLLLTRTAAWPDINARNNGAEA
;
A
#
# COMPACT_ATOMS: atom_id res chain seq x y z
N MET A 1 -8.06 -21.49 -32.23
CA MET A 1 -6.60 -21.73 -32.33
C MET A 1 -5.90 -20.39 -32.30
N THR A 2 -5.04 -20.14 -31.32
CA THR A 2 -4.31 -18.86 -31.17
C THR A 2 -3.16 -18.81 -32.18
N HIS A 3 -3.04 -17.73 -32.94
CA HIS A 3 -2.01 -17.58 -33.98
C HIS A 3 -0.60 -17.61 -33.37
N PRO A 4 0.40 -18.26 -34.00
CA PRO A 4 1.76 -18.39 -33.45
C PRO A 4 2.40 -17.05 -33.08
N LEU A 5 2.17 -16.00 -33.89
CA LEU A 5 2.64 -14.64 -33.59
C LEU A 5 2.00 -14.04 -32.34
N MET A 6 0.71 -14.32 -32.09
CA MET A 6 0.03 -13.83 -30.88
C MET A 6 0.59 -14.51 -29.62
N TYR A 7 0.89 -15.81 -29.69
CA TYR A 7 1.49 -16.55 -28.59
C TYR A 7 2.90 -16.02 -28.24
N VAL A 8 3.74 -15.80 -29.26
CA VAL A 8 5.09 -15.24 -29.07
C VAL A 8 5.04 -13.81 -28.54
N ALA A 9 4.12 -12.97 -29.05
CA ALA A 9 3.93 -11.61 -28.56
C ALA A 9 3.47 -11.59 -27.10
N ALA A 10 2.50 -12.43 -26.73
CA ALA A 10 2.04 -12.57 -25.35
C ALA A 10 3.18 -13.03 -24.42
N LYS A 11 3.96 -14.04 -24.83
CA LYS A 11 5.08 -14.56 -24.05
C LYS A 11 6.22 -13.54 -23.88
N ARG A 12 6.52 -12.76 -24.92
CA ARG A 12 7.49 -11.65 -24.80
C ARG A 12 6.99 -10.57 -23.86
N HIS A 13 5.70 -10.23 -23.94
CA HIS A 13 5.08 -9.25 -23.05
C HIS A 13 5.11 -9.70 -21.58
N THR A 14 4.90 -10.99 -21.28
CA THR A 14 5.03 -11.50 -19.90
C THR A 14 6.47 -11.43 -19.39
N THR A 15 7.46 -11.81 -20.21
CA THR A 15 8.88 -11.77 -19.80
C THR A 15 9.37 -10.34 -19.53
N VAL A 16 9.00 -9.38 -20.39
CA VAL A 16 9.32 -7.96 -20.18
C VAL A 16 8.66 -7.45 -18.90
N ARG A 17 7.40 -7.79 -18.66
CA ARG A 17 6.67 -7.39 -17.43
C ARG A 17 7.29 -8.00 -16.17
N GLU A 18 7.71 -9.26 -16.20
CA GLU A 18 8.39 -9.93 -15.09
C GLU A 18 9.77 -9.34 -14.79
N GLN A 19 10.50 -8.89 -15.82
CA GLN A 19 11.78 -8.20 -15.65
C GLN A 19 11.59 -6.80 -15.08
N ALA A 20 10.61 -6.05 -15.60
CA ALA A 20 10.23 -4.75 -15.04
C ALA A 20 9.80 -4.87 -13.57
N LEU A 21 8.97 -5.86 -13.23
CA LEU A 21 8.54 -6.08 -11.84
C LEU A 21 9.71 -6.37 -10.90
N ARG A 22 10.73 -7.14 -11.35
CA ARG A 22 11.90 -7.49 -10.54
C ARG A 22 12.73 -6.29 -10.11
N SER A 23 12.83 -5.25 -10.94
CA SER A 23 13.53 -4.02 -10.58
C SER A 23 12.61 -2.98 -9.93
N TRP A 24 11.35 -2.92 -10.36
CA TRP A 24 10.36 -1.95 -9.88
C TRP A 24 9.85 -2.24 -8.46
N ALA A 25 9.58 -3.51 -8.14
CA ALA A 25 8.99 -3.87 -6.84
C ALA A 25 9.92 -3.54 -5.66
N PRO A 26 11.23 -3.90 -5.68
CA PRO A 26 12.15 -3.49 -4.61
C PRO A 26 12.30 -1.98 -4.48
N ARG A 27 12.31 -1.23 -5.60
CA ARG A 27 12.37 0.23 -5.59
C ARG A 27 11.13 0.84 -4.93
N SER A 28 9.95 0.33 -5.25
CA SER A 28 8.69 0.81 -4.67
C SER A 28 8.60 0.55 -3.17
N ILE A 29 8.99 -0.66 -2.73
CA ILE A 29 9.03 -1.03 -1.31
C ILE A 29 10.03 -0.16 -0.54
N THR A 30 11.21 0.06 -1.11
CA THR A 30 12.26 0.89 -0.49
C THR A 30 11.79 2.34 -0.35
N ALA A 31 11.23 2.92 -1.42
CA ALA A 31 10.75 4.30 -1.39
C ALA A 31 9.60 4.47 -0.39
N ALA A 32 8.63 3.54 -0.39
CA ALA A 32 7.52 3.55 0.57
C ALA A 32 8.01 3.48 2.02
N SER A 33 8.96 2.59 2.30
CA SER A 33 9.53 2.43 3.65
C SER A 33 10.26 3.69 4.10
N GLN A 34 11.04 4.32 3.22
CA GLN A 34 11.76 5.56 3.51
C GLN A 34 10.82 6.75 3.70
N TYR A 35 9.81 6.90 2.84
CA TYR A 35 8.82 7.96 2.95
C TYR A 35 7.97 7.80 4.22
N ALA A 36 7.51 6.59 4.52
CA ALA A 36 6.74 6.30 5.73
C ALA A 36 7.54 6.63 7.00
N ARG A 37 8.84 6.32 7.06
CA ARG A 37 9.69 6.72 8.19
C ARG A 37 9.84 8.23 8.33
N ARG A 38 9.90 8.96 7.22
CA ARG A 38 9.93 10.44 7.26
C ARG A 38 8.63 11.04 7.77
N VAL A 39 7.49 10.47 7.39
CA VAL A 39 6.15 10.99 7.72
C VAL A 39 5.66 10.54 9.09
N LEU A 40 5.89 9.28 9.43
CA LEU A 40 5.33 8.62 10.62
C LEU A 40 6.37 8.38 11.72
N GLY A 41 7.65 8.64 11.47
CA GLY A 41 8.74 8.38 12.41
C GLY A 41 9.24 6.93 12.41
N ASP A 42 10.08 6.60 13.39
CA ASP A 42 10.81 5.33 13.43
C ASP A 42 9.90 4.09 13.59
N ASP A 43 8.73 4.25 14.20
CA ASP A 43 7.74 3.18 14.37
C ASP A 43 7.26 2.61 13.02
N ALA A 44 7.33 3.42 11.95
CA ALA A 44 7.02 2.99 10.59
C ALA A 44 7.95 1.89 10.07
N ALA A 45 9.09 1.63 10.72
CA ALA A 45 9.98 0.52 10.39
C ALA A 45 9.32 -0.86 10.57
N THR A 46 8.25 -0.95 11.35
CA THR A 46 7.47 -2.18 11.55
C THR A 46 6.50 -2.49 10.41
N LEU A 47 6.23 -1.52 9.53
CA LEU A 47 5.33 -1.68 8.40
C LEU A 47 5.92 -2.63 7.36
N THR A 48 5.16 -3.67 7.02
CA THR A 48 5.51 -4.57 5.93
C THR A 48 4.89 -4.06 4.64
N TRP A 49 5.75 -3.72 3.68
CA TRP A 49 5.35 -3.12 2.41
C TRP A 49 5.36 -4.15 1.27
N GLU A 50 4.32 -4.11 0.46
CA GLU A 50 4.15 -4.93 -0.74
C GLU A 50 4.01 -4.03 -1.97
N ALA A 51 4.68 -4.39 -3.06
CA ALA A 51 4.65 -3.59 -4.27
C ALA A 51 3.29 -3.75 -5.00
N LEU A 52 2.66 -2.63 -5.35
CA LEU A 52 1.37 -2.62 -6.00
C LEU A 52 1.56 -2.75 -7.51
N GLY A 53 1.69 -4.00 -7.98
CA GLY A 53 2.32 -4.42 -9.25
C GLY A 53 2.32 -3.46 -10.45
N VAL A 54 3.35 -3.58 -11.31
CA VAL A 54 3.69 -2.64 -12.40
C VAL A 54 2.48 -2.12 -13.18
N LEU A 55 2.16 -0.84 -12.97
CA LEU A 55 1.34 -0.02 -13.85
C LEU A 55 2.18 0.43 -15.06
N ARG A 56 1.53 0.85 -16.16
CA ARG A 56 2.17 1.12 -17.48
C ARG A 56 3.25 2.22 -17.48
N LEU A 57 3.56 2.82 -16.33
CA LEU A 57 4.58 3.83 -16.13
C LEU A 57 5.61 3.26 -15.13
N ASP A 58 6.70 2.68 -15.65
CA ASP A 58 7.81 2.11 -14.86
C ASP A 58 8.47 3.12 -13.89
N GLU A 59 8.10 4.40 -13.99
CA GLU A 59 8.60 5.49 -13.16
C GLU A 59 7.73 5.77 -11.92
N HIS A 60 6.45 5.38 -11.94
CA HIS A 60 5.55 5.57 -10.79
C HIS A 60 5.72 4.40 -9.83
N LEU A 61 6.31 4.68 -8.67
CA LEU A 61 6.52 3.72 -7.59
C LEU A 61 5.26 3.64 -6.74
N GLN A 62 4.80 2.42 -6.47
CA GLN A 62 3.61 2.20 -5.64
C GLN A 62 3.79 0.99 -4.75
N ALA A 63 3.41 1.14 -3.48
CA ALA A 63 3.40 0.05 -2.54
C ALA A 63 2.24 0.23 -1.57
N PHE A 64 1.87 -0.85 -0.89
CA PHE A 64 0.89 -0.79 0.17
C PHE A 64 1.36 -1.56 1.39
N SER A 65 0.86 -1.19 2.56
CA SER A 65 1.07 -1.91 3.81
C SER A 65 -0.29 -2.10 4.49
N SER A 66 -0.61 -3.35 4.84
CA SER A 66 -1.82 -3.64 5.61
C SER A 66 -1.57 -3.24 7.07
N LEU A 67 -2.45 -2.40 7.61
CA LEU A 67 -2.41 -2.02 9.02
C LEU A 67 -3.20 -3.01 9.87
N ASP A 68 -4.44 -3.28 9.48
CA ASP A 68 -5.30 -4.23 10.19
C ASP A 68 -6.53 -4.61 9.34
N THR A 69 -7.19 -5.68 9.74
CA THR A 69 -8.50 -6.09 9.26
C THR A 69 -9.38 -6.44 10.45
N ALA A 70 -10.46 -5.69 10.64
CA ALA A 70 -11.41 -5.92 11.73
C ALA A 70 -12.83 -5.58 11.30
N SER A 71 -13.78 -6.39 11.75
CA SER A 71 -15.22 -6.17 11.52
C SER A 71 -15.58 -5.94 10.05
N GLY A 72 -14.93 -6.67 9.14
CA GLY A 72 -15.11 -6.56 7.69
C GLY A 72 -14.57 -5.26 7.09
N GLN A 73 -13.71 -4.55 7.81
CA GLN A 73 -13.03 -3.33 7.37
C GLN A 73 -11.53 -3.58 7.26
N HIS A 74 -10.99 -3.29 6.08
CA HIS A 74 -9.57 -3.36 5.75
C HIS A 74 -8.95 -1.96 5.80
N LEU A 75 -7.87 -1.83 6.58
CA LEU A 75 -7.10 -0.59 6.73
C LEU A 75 -5.73 -0.78 6.06
N VAL A 76 -5.46 0.03 5.04
CA VAL A 76 -4.25 -0.10 4.23
C VAL A 76 -3.62 1.27 4.02
N LEU A 77 -2.31 1.37 4.27
CA LEU A 77 -1.52 2.52 3.83
C LEU A 77 -1.07 2.30 2.40
N HIS A 78 -1.33 3.26 1.53
CA HIS A 78 -0.85 3.28 0.15
C HIS A 78 0.21 4.36 -0.01
N TYR A 79 1.35 3.96 -0.53
CA TYR A 79 2.38 4.86 -1.01
C TYR A 79 2.29 5.01 -2.53
N SER A 80 2.44 6.24 -3.00
CA SER A 80 2.65 6.54 -4.42
C SER A 80 3.70 7.63 -4.56
N GLY A 81 4.64 7.45 -5.48
CA GLY A 81 5.61 8.48 -5.83
C GLY A 81 6.02 8.40 -7.29
N ASP A 82 6.37 9.54 -7.88
CA ASP A 82 6.86 9.65 -9.27
C ASP A 82 8.39 9.48 -9.39
N GLY A 83 9.09 9.30 -8.27
CA GLY A 83 10.55 9.23 -8.21
C GLY A 83 11.26 10.58 -8.36
N GLN A 84 10.52 11.69 -8.53
CA GLN A 84 11.03 13.07 -8.63
C GLN A 84 10.69 13.92 -7.40
N GLY A 85 9.95 13.37 -6.45
CA GLY A 85 9.73 13.98 -5.13
C GLY A 85 8.27 14.31 -4.83
N ASP A 86 7.33 14.08 -5.76
CA ASP A 86 5.89 14.06 -5.43
C ASP A 86 5.55 12.68 -4.87
N GLU A 87 5.88 12.49 -3.58
CA GLU A 87 5.60 11.29 -2.80
C GLU A 87 4.40 11.54 -1.89
N ARG A 88 3.50 10.56 -1.81
CA ARG A 88 2.28 10.64 -0.99
C ARG A 88 2.02 9.35 -0.26
N LEU A 89 1.44 9.49 0.93
CA LEU A 89 0.95 8.40 1.75
C LEU A 89 -0.54 8.58 1.99
N VAL A 90 -1.33 7.54 1.76
CA VAL A 90 -2.80 7.60 1.84
C VAL A 90 -3.30 6.44 2.67
N LEU A 91 -4.10 6.71 3.70
CA LEU A 91 -4.86 5.68 4.40
C LEU A 91 -6.12 5.37 3.61
N ARG A 92 -6.17 4.18 3.03
CA ARG A 92 -7.38 3.62 2.42
C ARG A 92 -8.11 2.73 3.41
N ARG A 93 -9.41 2.94 3.47
CA ARG A 93 -10.33 2.16 4.30
C ARG A 93 -11.38 1.57 3.39
N THR A 94 -11.42 0.26 3.33
CA THR A 94 -12.36 -0.50 2.50
C THR A 94 -13.20 -1.37 3.40
N CYS A 95 -14.49 -1.44 3.11
CA CYS A 95 -15.45 -2.22 3.87
C CYS A 95 -16.04 -3.28 2.96
N ASP A 96 -16.01 -4.54 3.39
CA ASP A 96 -16.47 -5.66 2.58
C ASP A 96 -17.99 -5.64 2.39
N SER A 97 -18.70 -5.12 3.40
CA SER A 97 -20.16 -5.09 3.47
C SER A 97 -20.77 -3.74 3.09
N CYS A 98 -19.95 -2.70 2.91
CA CYS A 98 -20.43 -1.36 2.62
C CYS A 98 -19.71 -0.74 1.42
N THR A 99 -20.47 -0.08 0.55
CA THR A 99 -19.98 0.53 -0.71
C THR A 99 -19.08 1.74 -0.50
N SER A 100 -18.79 2.11 0.75
CA SER A 100 -17.91 3.22 1.09
C SER A 100 -16.45 2.77 1.01
N GLN A 101 -15.72 3.35 0.06
CA GLN A 101 -14.27 3.43 0.13
C GLN A 101 -13.88 4.85 0.51
N GLN A 102 -13.08 5.00 1.56
CA GLN A 102 -12.52 6.28 1.94
C GLN A 102 -11.00 6.25 1.80
N ALA A 103 -10.43 7.35 1.32
CA ALA A 103 -9.01 7.54 1.14
C ALA A 103 -8.65 8.92 1.66
N ASP A 104 -7.78 8.99 2.66
CA ASP A 104 -7.32 10.26 3.22
C ASP A 104 -5.79 10.29 3.18
N GLU A 105 -5.25 11.43 2.79
CA GLU A 105 -3.81 11.68 2.81
C GLU A 105 -3.29 11.71 4.25
N VAL A 106 -2.11 11.14 4.45
CA VAL A 106 -1.42 11.01 5.73
C VAL A 106 -0.11 11.77 5.64
N THR A 107 -0.03 12.86 6.41
CA THR A 107 1.13 13.76 6.43
C THR A 107 1.88 13.76 7.77
N SER A 108 1.32 13.13 8.81
CA SER A 108 1.99 12.91 10.10
C SER A 108 1.44 11.69 10.84
N LEU A 109 2.18 11.22 11.85
CA LEU A 109 1.75 10.13 12.73
C LEU A 109 0.48 10.49 13.52
N GLU A 110 0.39 11.72 14.04
CA GLU A 110 -0.76 12.20 14.79
C GLU A 110 -2.02 12.24 13.93
N GLN A 111 -1.87 12.69 12.67
CA GLN A 111 -2.97 12.69 11.72
C GLN A 111 -3.43 11.24 11.42
N LEU A 112 -2.49 10.30 11.25
CA LEU A 112 -2.83 8.89 11.07
C LEU A 112 -3.62 8.36 12.27
N GLY A 113 -3.17 8.63 13.49
CA GLY A 113 -3.89 8.27 14.72
C GLY A 113 -5.32 8.82 14.74
N LEU A 114 -5.49 10.10 14.42
CA LEU A 114 -6.82 10.73 14.34
C LEU A 114 -7.72 10.07 13.28
N LEU A 115 -7.18 9.71 12.13
CA LEU A 115 -7.94 9.02 11.08
C LEU A 115 -8.35 7.61 11.52
N LEU A 116 -7.45 6.89 12.20
CA LEU A 116 -7.72 5.55 12.72
C LEU A 116 -8.81 5.58 13.79
N THR A 117 -8.76 6.52 14.75
CA THR A 117 -9.79 6.63 15.80
C THR A 117 -11.20 6.90 15.28
N ARG A 118 -11.34 7.49 14.09
CA ARG A 118 -12.63 7.75 13.43
C ARG A 118 -13.18 6.55 12.67
N THR A 119 -12.43 5.46 12.61
CA THR A 119 -12.81 4.25 11.90
C THR A 119 -13.76 3.42 12.76
N ALA A 120 -14.82 2.88 12.15
CA ALA A 120 -15.80 2.05 12.85
C ALA A 120 -15.17 0.80 13.51
N ALA A 121 -14.14 0.22 12.89
CA ALA A 121 -13.38 -0.89 13.42
C ALA A 121 -12.40 -0.52 14.55
N TRP A 122 -12.22 0.76 14.88
CA TRP A 122 -11.24 1.20 15.88
C TRP A 122 -11.41 0.58 17.27
N PRO A 123 -12.63 0.44 17.83
CA PRO A 123 -12.80 -0.20 19.13
C PRO A 123 -12.23 -1.62 19.19
N ASP A 124 -12.43 -2.41 18.12
CA ASP A 124 -11.94 -3.79 18.03
C ASP A 124 -10.42 -3.86 17.85
N ILE A 125 -9.85 -2.91 17.10
CA ILE A 125 -8.40 -2.77 16.92
C ILE A 125 -7.74 -2.37 18.24
N ASN A 126 -8.27 -1.33 18.89
CA ASN A 126 -7.76 -0.81 20.15
C ASN A 126 -7.84 -1.86 21.26
N ALA A 127 -8.93 -2.61 21.36
CA ALA A 127 -9.08 -3.68 22.35
C ALA A 127 -8.04 -4.80 22.20
N ARG A 128 -7.72 -5.21 20.96
CA ARG A 128 -6.69 -6.22 20.69
C ARG A 128 -5.29 -5.73 21.06
N ASN A 129 -5.00 -4.46 20.75
CA ASN A 129 -3.69 -3.88 21.06
C ASN A 129 -3.49 -3.62 22.56
N ASN A 130 -4.53 -3.18 23.27
CA ASN A 130 -4.48 -2.99 24.72
C ASN A 130 -4.54 -4.33 25.50
N GLY A 131 -5.03 -5.41 24.89
CA GLY A 131 -5.04 -6.75 25.48
C GLY A 131 -3.71 -7.50 25.37
N ALA A 132 -2.74 -6.96 24.62
CA ALA A 132 -1.36 -7.48 24.57
C ALA A 132 -0.48 -6.98 25.73
N GLU A 133 -1.01 -6.08 26.57
CA GLU A 133 -0.37 -5.55 27.77
C GLU A 133 -1.09 -6.11 29.02
N ALA A 134 -0.97 -7.43 29.25
CA ALA A 134 -1.36 -8.10 30.50
C ALA A 134 -0.51 -9.35 30.77
#